data_AF-A0A961W607-F1
#
_entry.id   AF-A0A961W607-F1
#
_cell.length_a   1.000
_cell.length_b   1.000
_cell.length_c   1.000
_cell.angle_alpha   90.00
_cell.angle_beta   90.00
_cell.angle_gamma   90.00
#
_symmetry.space_group_name_H-M   'P 1'
#
loop_
_entity.id
_entity.type
_entity.pdbx_description
1 polymer ?
#
loop_
_entity_poly.entity_id
_entity_poly.type
_entity_poly.pdbx_seq_one_letter_code
_entity_poly.pdbx_strand_id
1 'polypeptide(L)'
;MAHFQVGTKIDMETVAHAGHAELELGGSKVRLLNSANKRQWRHLLAVVATGLALASPISISAARAQTCGTEYTIKEGETLGQIAARVYGDPSQWTVIFYSNQDRLGSNSSLLVPGLSIRLPCIGGRRARQSSPARPATTAPTTPPPPTTATATGQFLISSLVRRIEFLTADGYPPYTGRSLEKGGMLTELLSASMDLVKKEARGRLDYGVSWVNDWAAHLNPLLLTRAFDVGFPWDKPDCSRRGELSRGARFRCERFFFSDPIFEVVTVLYVRQDSRIKTLTTGDIDGAAICRPIGYSVYDFDQNGRNWLKDNKIILIRPNTVEECFRLLANGTADGVAIAELVGQSTIRSLRIDKQVRSVQPPVALTPLHVVVSKTHPHARTMLYYINTAVAKLRKSGAYDRIVDRHLTRYWEAQATPDPNLASKPAKGGAAAPKPPAARPEPANAGKPKRAASPSSVPNATAGTGTPAPATKK
;
A
#
# COMPACT_ATOMS: atom_id res chain seq x y z
N MET A 1 43.84 -11.78 -15.95
CA MET A 1 42.87 -12.48 -16.81
C MET A 1 41.64 -11.60 -16.95
N ALA A 2 41.34 -11.26 -18.20
CA ALA A 2 40.11 -10.70 -18.77
C ALA A 2 39.20 -9.78 -17.91
N HIS A 3 39.30 -8.49 -18.21
CA HIS A 3 38.18 -7.54 -18.15
C HIS A 3 37.15 -7.86 -19.24
N PHE A 4 35.86 -7.72 -18.95
CA PHE A 4 34.84 -7.43 -19.96
C PHE A 4 33.97 -6.29 -19.43
N GLN A 5 34.11 -5.12 -20.05
CA GLN A 5 33.17 -4.02 -19.92
C GLN A 5 32.70 -3.68 -21.33
N VAL A 6 31.40 -3.85 -21.54
CA VAL A 6 30.67 -3.52 -22.75
C VAL A 6 30.51 -2.01 -22.82
N GLY A 7 30.83 -1.42 -23.98
CA GLY A 7 30.55 -0.03 -24.28
C GLY A 7 30.32 0.15 -25.78
N THR A 8 29.08 -0.07 -26.23
CA THR A 8 28.63 0.39 -27.55
C THR A 8 28.24 1.86 -27.45
N LYS A 9 29.18 2.74 -27.78
CA LYS A 9 28.87 4.11 -28.21
C LYS A 9 28.96 4.12 -29.73
N ILE A 10 27.82 4.33 -30.38
CA ILE A 10 27.74 4.66 -31.80
C ILE A 10 27.96 6.16 -31.87
N ASP A 11 29.15 6.60 -32.27
CA ASP A 11 29.34 7.95 -32.78
C ASP A 11 29.15 7.92 -34.29
N MET A 12 28.18 8.73 -34.72
CA MET A 12 27.70 8.86 -36.07
C MET A 12 28.49 9.97 -36.75
N GLU A 13 29.73 9.70 -37.14
CA GLU A 13 30.50 10.59 -38.00
C GLU A 13 31.47 9.78 -38.87
N THR A 14 31.49 10.11 -40.17
CA THR A 14 32.47 9.67 -41.19
C THR A 14 32.18 8.35 -41.91
N VAL A 15 31.07 8.28 -42.66
CA VAL A 15 31.01 7.43 -43.85
C VAL A 15 31.64 8.18 -45.01
N ALA A 16 32.95 8.03 -45.18
CA ALA A 16 33.63 8.34 -46.42
C ALA A 16 34.90 7.49 -46.52
N HIS A 17 35.03 6.74 -47.62
CA HIS A 17 36.23 6.01 -48.07
C HIS A 17 36.45 4.61 -47.47
N ALA A 18 35.65 3.64 -47.93
CA ALA A 18 36.12 2.34 -48.41
C ALA A 18 34.93 1.56 -48.98
N GLY A 19 34.94 1.26 -50.28
CA GLY A 19 34.00 0.31 -50.87
C GLY A 19 34.31 -1.09 -50.34
N HIS A 20 33.24 -1.83 -50.02
CA HIS A 20 33.15 -3.21 -49.47
C HIS A 20 32.85 -3.26 -47.96
N ALA A 21 31.64 -3.76 -47.63
CA ALA A 21 31.27 -4.23 -46.31
C ALA A 21 30.89 -5.72 -46.44
N GLU A 22 31.61 -6.58 -45.75
CA GLU A 22 31.33 -8.02 -45.64
C GLU A 22 30.73 -8.27 -44.25
N LEU A 23 29.56 -8.90 -44.19
CA LEU A 23 28.82 -9.13 -42.95
C LEU A 23 28.69 -10.64 -42.75
N GLU A 24 29.41 -11.19 -41.77
CA GLU A 24 29.23 -12.57 -41.33
C GLU A 24 28.15 -12.65 -40.25
N LEU A 25 27.11 -13.43 -40.53
CA LEU A 25 26.12 -13.86 -39.56
C LEU A 25 26.03 -15.39 -39.63
N GLY A 26 26.43 -16.08 -38.55
CA GLY A 26 26.06 -17.48 -38.31
C GLY A 26 26.42 -18.48 -39.41
N GLY A 27 27.66 -18.45 -39.93
CA GLY A 27 28.22 -19.57 -40.71
C GLY A 27 27.72 -19.72 -42.14
N SER A 28 27.18 -18.67 -42.77
CA SER A 28 26.90 -18.66 -44.22
C SER A 28 27.25 -17.30 -44.85
N LYS A 29 28.02 -17.31 -45.95
CA LYS A 29 28.47 -16.10 -46.65
C LYS A 29 27.44 -15.63 -47.67
N VAL A 30 26.94 -14.41 -47.54
CA VAL A 30 26.06 -13.77 -48.53
C VAL A 30 26.79 -12.57 -49.14
N ARG A 31 27.03 -12.62 -50.45
CA ARG A 31 27.55 -11.48 -51.23
C ARG A 31 26.39 -10.65 -51.78
N LEU A 32 26.32 -9.39 -51.38
CA LEU A 32 25.45 -8.41 -52.04
C LEU A 32 26.21 -7.77 -53.20
N LEU A 33 25.85 -8.13 -54.43
CA LEU A 33 26.36 -7.47 -55.63
C LEU A 33 25.57 -6.19 -55.88
N ASN A 34 26.27 -5.06 -55.81
CA ASN A 34 25.76 -3.74 -56.10
C ASN A 34 25.75 -3.54 -57.63
N SER A 35 24.60 -3.73 -58.28
CA SER A 35 24.42 -3.29 -59.68
C SER A 35 23.59 -2.02 -59.73
N ALA A 36 24.30 -0.89 -59.74
CA ALA A 36 23.74 0.38 -60.17
C ALA A 36 23.48 0.34 -61.67
N ASN A 37 22.22 0.32 -62.12
CA ASN A 37 21.86 1.05 -63.34
C ASN A 37 20.36 1.38 -63.44
N LYS A 38 20.07 2.66 -63.67
CA LYS A 38 18.74 3.23 -63.89
C LYS A 38 18.40 3.12 -65.38
N ARG A 39 17.44 2.27 -65.76
CA ARG A 39 16.46 2.47 -66.86
C ARG A 39 15.73 1.15 -67.12
N GLN A 40 14.44 1.28 -67.46
CA GLN A 40 13.54 0.21 -67.93
C GLN A 40 12.82 -0.61 -66.84
N TRP A 41 11.80 0.00 -66.24
CA TRP A 41 10.69 -0.71 -65.62
C TRP A 41 9.41 -0.36 -66.38
N ARG A 42 9.14 -1.04 -67.51
CA ARG A 42 7.80 -1.10 -68.12
C ARG A 42 7.63 -2.46 -68.82
N HIS A 43 6.67 -3.23 -68.32
CA HIS A 43 6.01 -4.41 -68.91
C HIS A 43 6.62 -5.80 -68.67
N LEU A 44 5.69 -6.74 -68.42
CA LEU A 44 5.73 -8.22 -68.44
C LEU A 44 5.97 -8.89 -67.08
N LEU A 45 4.92 -9.31 -66.35
CA LEU A 45 4.12 -10.55 -66.49
C LEU A 45 4.97 -11.84 -66.58
N ALA A 46 4.90 -12.59 -65.47
CA ALA A 46 4.81 -14.04 -65.34
C ALA A 46 5.66 -14.95 -66.26
N VAL A 47 6.62 -15.67 -65.68
CA VAL A 47 6.82 -17.12 -65.97
C VAL A 47 7.29 -17.87 -64.71
N VAL A 48 6.41 -18.79 -64.31
CA VAL A 48 6.56 -20.06 -63.57
C VAL A 48 7.98 -20.60 -63.39
N ALA A 49 8.34 -20.89 -62.13
CA ALA A 49 9.22 -22.03 -61.81
C ALA A 49 8.75 -22.68 -60.50
N THR A 50 8.06 -23.80 -60.67
CA THR A 50 7.65 -24.80 -59.68
C THR A 50 8.80 -25.26 -58.79
N GLY A 51 8.57 -25.31 -57.47
CA GLY A 51 9.49 -25.93 -56.53
C GLY A 51 8.94 -26.02 -55.11
N LEU A 52 8.44 -27.21 -54.77
CA LEU A 52 8.12 -27.74 -53.43
C LEU A 52 7.01 -27.08 -52.60
N ALA A 53 5.89 -27.82 -52.57
CA ALA A 53 4.87 -27.74 -51.55
C ALA A 53 5.45 -28.02 -50.15
N LEU A 54 5.55 -26.97 -49.33
CA LEU A 54 5.41 -27.06 -47.89
C LEU A 54 4.23 -26.16 -47.51
N ALA A 55 3.03 -26.75 -47.56
CA ALA A 55 1.86 -26.18 -46.92
C ALA A 55 2.05 -26.28 -45.40
N SER A 56 2.84 -25.38 -44.83
CA SER A 56 2.76 -25.10 -43.39
C SER A 56 1.47 -24.34 -43.15
N PRO A 57 0.52 -24.87 -42.36
CA PRO A 57 -0.57 -24.04 -41.89
C PRO A 57 0.08 -22.94 -41.04
N ILE A 58 0.00 -21.69 -41.53
CA ILE A 58 0.22 -20.52 -40.70
C ILE A 58 -0.86 -20.59 -39.63
N SER A 59 -0.52 -21.21 -38.51
CA SER A 59 -1.30 -21.09 -37.29
C SER A 59 -1.18 -19.63 -36.90
N ILE A 60 -2.16 -18.82 -37.33
CA ILE A 60 -2.43 -17.54 -36.71
C ILE A 60 -2.83 -17.92 -35.28
N SER A 61 -1.83 -18.01 -34.39
CA SER A 61 -2.08 -17.94 -32.96
C SER A 61 -2.74 -16.60 -32.75
N ALA A 62 -4.07 -16.58 -32.76
CA ALA A 62 -4.83 -15.52 -32.15
C ALA A 62 -4.22 -15.38 -30.76
N ALA A 63 -3.57 -14.25 -30.50
CA ALA A 63 -3.13 -13.88 -29.17
C ALA A 63 -4.41 -13.87 -28.32
N ARG A 64 -4.70 -15.00 -27.67
CA ARG A 64 -5.86 -15.10 -26.80
C ARG A 64 -5.64 -14.04 -25.74
N ALA A 65 -6.53 -13.05 -25.71
CA ALA A 65 -6.60 -12.12 -24.59
C ALA A 65 -6.59 -12.98 -23.32
N GLN A 66 -5.52 -12.86 -22.54
CA GLN A 66 -5.31 -13.71 -21.37
C GLN A 66 -6.43 -13.40 -20.39
N THR A 67 -7.38 -14.31 -20.25
CA THR A 67 -8.57 -14.10 -19.43
C THR A 67 -8.25 -14.29 -17.96
N CYS A 68 -8.85 -13.47 -17.09
CA CYS A 68 -8.81 -13.69 -15.65
C CYS A 68 -9.35 -15.09 -15.28
N GLY A 69 -9.01 -15.55 -14.08
CA GLY A 69 -9.40 -16.86 -13.55
C GLY A 69 -8.45 -17.99 -13.94
N THR A 70 -7.33 -17.70 -14.60
CA THR A 70 -6.27 -18.67 -14.94
C THR A 70 -5.04 -18.46 -14.06
N GLU A 71 -4.19 -19.49 -13.99
CA GLU A 71 -2.79 -19.28 -13.63
C GLU A 71 -2.05 -18.58 -14.78
N TYR A 72 -1.04 -17.79 -14.45
CA TYR A 72 -0.23 -17.01 -15.37
C TYR A 72 1.25 -17.13 -15.01
N THR A 73 2.07 -17.49 -15.98
CA THR A 73 3.53 -17.55 -15.79
C THR A 73 4.15 -16.21 -16.13
N ILE A 74 4.82 -15.59 -15.15
CA ILE A 74 5.51 -14.30 -15.30
C ILE A 74 6.60 -14.41 -16.37
N LYS A 75 6.62 -13.47 -17.31
CA LYS A 75 7.66 -13.36 -18.33
C LYS A 75 8.82 -12.49 -17.84
N GLU A 76 9.98 -12.67 -18.46
CA GLU A 76 11.16 -11.86 -18.15
C GLU A 76 10.90 -10.35 -18.39
N GLY A 77 11.29 -9.52 -17.42
CA GLY A 77 11.12 -8.07 -17.48
C GLY A 77 9.69 -7.54 -17.33
N GLU A 78 8.71 -8.42 -17.09
CA GLU A 78 7.31 -8.04 -16.97
C GLU A 78 6.98 -7.48 -15.57
N THR A 79 6.09 -6.48 -15.51
CA THR A 79 5.59 -5.92 -14.23
C THR A 79 4.14 -6.31 -13.95
N LEU A 80 3.71 -6.32 -12.68
CA LEU A 80 2.31 -6.55 -12.31
C LEU A 80 1.37 -5.53 -12.99
N GLY A 81 1.83 -4.28 -13.19
CA GLY A 81 1.09 -3.24 -13.92
C GLY A 81 0.88 -3.59 -15.40
N GLN A 82 1.90 -4.13 -16.07
CA GLN A 82 1.77 -4.58 -17.47
C GLN A 82 0.83 -5.79 -17.59
N ILE A 83 0.87 -6.71 -16.62
CA ILE A 83 -0.05 -7.85 -16.56
C ILE A 83 -1.49 -7.33 -16.34
N ALA A 84 -1.69 -6.42 -15.39
CA ALA A 84 -3.01 -5.83 -15.12
C ALA A 84 -3.58 -5.06 -16.32
N ALA A 85 -2.75 -4.27 -17.02
CA ALA A 85 -3.16 -3.58 -18.24
C ALA A 85 -3.64 -4.57 -19.32
N ARG A 86 -2.99 -5.74 -19.44
CA ARG A 86 -3.36 -6.75 -20.43
C ARG A 86 -4.62 -7.53 -20.04
N VAL A 87 -4.74 -7.91 -18.77
CA VAL A 87 -5.80 -8.81 -18.29
C VAL A 87 -7.07 -8.06 -17.95
N TYR A 88 -6.93 -6.87 -17.35
CA TYR A 88 -8.04 -6.07 -16.87
C TYR A 88 -8.27 -4.78 -17.67
N GLY A 89 -7.36 -4.41 -18.57
CA GLY A 89 -7.43 -3.15 -19.31
C GLY A 89 -6.97 -1.93 -18.53
N ASP A 90 -6.57 -2.10 -17.27
CA ASP A 90 -6.21 -1.00 -16.37
C ASP A 90 -4.96 -1.35 -15.55
N PRO A 91 -3.80 -0.70 -15.78
CA PRO A 91 -2.57 -0.96 -15.04
C PRO A 91 -2.69 -0.67 -13.54
N SER A 92 -3.64 0.19 -13.11
CA SER A 92 -3.84 0.51 -11.68
C SER A 92 -4.39 -0.66 -10.86
N GLN A 93 -4.92 -1.70 -11.52
CA GLN A 93 -5.50 -2.88 -10.89
C GLN A 93 -4.47 -3.95 -10.52
N TRP A 94 -3.17 -3.64 -10.62
CA TRP A 94 -2.09 -4.57 -10.31
C TRP A 94 -2.10 -5.06 -8.85
N THR A 95 -2.63 -4.27 -7.91
CA THR A 95 -2.76 -4.66 -6.49
C THR A 95 -3.68 -5.85 -6.29
N VAL A 96 -4.65 -6.07 -7.19
CA VAL A 96 -5.48 -7.28 -7.19
C VAL A 96 -4.61 -8.52 -7.39
N ILE A 97 -3.68 -8.44 -8.35
CA ILE A 97 -2.73 -9.53 -8.60
C ILE A 97 -1.80 -9.70 -7.41
N PHE A 98 -1.26 -8.61 -6.87
CA PHE A 98 -0.38 -8.67 -5.72
C PHE A 98 -1.03 -9.35 -4.50
N TYR A 99 -2.23 -8.91 -4.12
CA TYR A 99 -2.90 -9.40 -2.91
C TYR A 99 -3.34 -10.86 -2.99
N SER A 100 -3.75 -11.33 -4.16
CA SER A 100 -4.15 -12.73 -4.33
C SER A 100 -2.98 -13.70 -4.51
N ASN A 101 -1.74 -13.20 -4.48
CA ASN A 101 -0.51 -13.98 -4.68
C ASN A 101 0.56 -13.73 -3.60
N GLN A 102 0.21 -13.16 -2.46
CA GLN A 102 1.19 -12.89 -1.38
C GLN A 102 1.86 -14.18 -0.87
N ASP A 103 1.17 -15.32 -0.96
CA ASP A 103 1.73 -16.65 -0.64
C ASP A 103 2.86 -17.08 -1.59
N ARG A 104 2.92 -16.50 -2.80
CA ARG A 104 3.90 -16.83 -3.85
C ARG A 104 4.95 -15.73 -4.04
N LEU A 105 4.53 -14.47 -3.98
CA LEU A 105 5.38 -13.29 -4.19
C LEU A 105 6.14 -12.89 -2.92
N GLY A 106 5.67 -13.33 -1.75
CA GLY A 106 6.16 -12.85 -0.46
C GLY A 106 5.91 -11.35 -0.27
N SER A 107 6.65 -10.75 0.67
CA SER A 107 6.54 -9.32 1.02
C SER A 107 7.33 -8.39 0.11
N ASN A 108 7.83 -8.86 -1.05
CA ASN A 108 8.64 -8.03 -1.94
C ASN A 108 8.08 -8.04 -3.37
N SER A 109 7.15 -7.12 -3.64
CA SER A 109 6.51 -6.96 -4.96
C SER A 109 7.48 -6.60 -6.09
N SER A 110 8.71 -6.18 -5.77
CA SER A 110 9.73 -5.77 -6.74
C SER A 110 10.52 -6.94 -7.33
N LEU A 111 10.44 -8.13 -6.73
CA LEU A 111 11.10 -9.35 -7.21
C LEU A 111 10.08 -10.28 -7.88
N LEU A 112 9.69 -9.93 -9.09
CA LEU A 112 8.95 -10.86 -9.95
C LEU A 112 9.95 -11.81 -10.61
N VAL A 113 9.92 -13.07 -10.19
CA VAL A 113 10.81 -14.11 -10.74
C VAL A 113 10.21 -14.60 -12.06
N PRO A 114 10.92 -14.48 -13.21
CA PRO A 114 10.46 -15.05 -14.47
C PRO A 114 10.22 -16.56 -14.32
N GLY A 115 9.13 -17.07 -14.87
CA GLY A 115 8.72 -18.47 -14.71
C GLY A 115 7.85 -18.76 -13.48
N LEU A 116 7.67 -17.80 -12.55
CA LEU A 116 6.75 -17.97 -11.43
C LEU A 116 5.29 -17.97 -11.91
N SER A 117 4.51 -18.98 -11.50
CA SER A 117 3.08 -19.05 -11.77
C SER A 117 2.28 -18.27 -10.72
N ILE A 118 1.47 -17.30 -11.14
CA ILE A 118 0.59 -16.47 -10.30
C ILE A 118 -0.88 -16.66 -10.68
N ARG A 119 -1.77 -16.48 -9.72
CA ARG A 119 -3.23 -16.49 -9.89
C ARG A 119 -3.70 -15.13 -10.40
N LEU A 120 -4.57 -15.10 -11.40
CA LEU A 120 -5.19 -13.86 -11.87
C LEU A 120 -6.67 -13.84 -11.46
N PRO A 121 -7.10 -13.12 -10.40
CA PRO A 121 -8.51 -13.04 -10.01
C PRO A 121 -9.35 -12.34 -11.09
N CYS A 122 -10.65 -12.62 -11.14
CA CYS A 122 -11.57 -11.86 -11.98
C CYS A 122 -12.16 -10.67 -11.23
N ILE A 123 -12.30 -9.54 -11.93
CA ILE A 123 -12.99 -8.34 -11.47
C ILE A 123 -14.25 -8.19 -12.34
N GLY A 124 -15.43 -7.89 -11.78
CA GLY A 124 -16.65 -7.70 -12.59
C GLY A 124 -17.36 -8.99 -13.02
N GLY A 125 -17.16 -10.12 -12.32
CA GLY A 125 -17.96 -11.34 -12.51
C GLY A 125 -17.77 -12.12 -13.82
N ARG A 126 -16.91 -11.68 -14.75
CA ARG A 126 -16.60 -12.45 -15.97
C ARG A 126 -15.61 -13.59 -15.69
N ARG A 127 -16.09 -14.65 -15.04
CA ARG A 127 -15.41 -15.95 -15.15
C ARG A 127 -15.46 -16.40 -16.61
N ALA A 128 -14.30 -16.59 -17.25
CA ALA A 128 -14.21 -17.56 -18.33
C ALA A 128 -14.62 -18.90 -17.71
N ARG A 129 -15.74 -19.46 -18.19
CA ARG A 129 -16.26 -20.77 -17.79
C ARG A 129 -15.18 -21.83 -18.06
N GLN A 130 -14.34 -22.13 -17.08
CA GLN A 130 -13.42 -23.25 -17.16
C GLN A 130 -14.19 -24.53 -16.82
N SER A 131 -14.46 -25.31 -17.86
CA SER A 131 -14.65 -26.75 -17.74
C SER A 131 -13.36 -27.35 -17.16
N SER A 132 -13.43 -27.83 -15.92
CA SER A 132 -12.35 -28.62 -15.32
C SER A 132 -12.15 -29.89 -16.15
N PRO A 133 -10.95 -30.18 -16.70
CA PRO A 133 -10.68 -31.53 -17.18
C PRO A 133 -10.56 -32.43 -15.95
N ALA A 134 -11.29 -33.54 -15.96
CA ALA A 134 -11.11 -34.60 -14.99
C ALA A 134 -9.66 -35.10 -15.02
N ARG A 135 -9.03 -35.17 -13.85
CA ARG A 135 -7.69 -35.74 -13.67
C ARG A 135 -7.76 -37.25 -13.94
N PRO A 136 -6.92 -37.85 -14.79
CA PRO A 136 -6.80 -39.29 -14.87
C PRO A 136 -6.18 -39.80 -13.56
N ALA A 137 -6.85 -40.76 -12.93
CA ALA A 137 -6.29 -41.54 -11.84
C ALA A 137 -5.33 -42.58 -12.43
N THR A 138 -4.05 -42.52 -12.03
CA THR A 138 -3.15 -43.67 -12.11
C THR A 138 -2.40 -43.82 -10.79
N THR A 139 -2.48 -45.03 -10.26
CA THR A 139 -1.95 -45.59 -9.02
C THR A 139 -0.44 -45.85 -9.02
N ALA A 140 0.22 -45.61 -7.88
CA ALA A 140 1.11 -46.57 -7.19
C ALA A 140 1.55 -46.01 -5.82
N PRO A 141 1.73 -46.85 -4.77
CA PRO A 141 1.98 -46.40 -3.41
C PRO A 141 3.49 -46.22 -3.16
N THR A 142 3.88 -45.03 -2.71
CA THR A 142 5.18 -44.83 -2.06
C THR A 142 4.93 -44.51 -0.59
N THR A 143 5.40 -45.39 0.28
CA THR A 143 5.35 -45.27 1.73
C THR A 143 5.91 -43.91 2.17
N PRO A 144 5.15 -43.07 2.88
CA PRO A 144 5.69 -41.82 3.43
C PRO A 144 6.69 -42.16 4.54
N PRO A 145 7.82 -41.44 4.66
CA PRO A 145 8.61 -41.47 5.89
C PRO A 145 7.74 -40.99 7.07
N PRO A 146 8.00 -41.48 8.29
CA PRO A 146 7.16 -41.18 9.44
C PRO A 146 7.06 -39.66 9.66
N PRO A 147 5.86 -39.14 9.95
CA PRO A 147 5.69 -37.72 10.22
C PRO A 147 6.51 -37.36 11.46
N THR A 148 7.55 -36.54 11.26
CA THR A 148 8.09 -35.75 12.35
C THR A 148 6.94 -34.91 12.91
N THR A 149 6.72 -35.08 14.19
CA THR A 149 5.61 -34.60 15.00
C THR A 149 5.31 -33.10 14.77
N ALA A 150 4.40 -32.80 13.86
CA ALA A 150 3.78 -31.49 13.73
C ALA A 150 2.41 -31.51 14.42
N THR A 151 2.44 -31.51 15.75
CA THR A 151 1.34 -30.96 16.56
C THR A 151 1.17 -29.49 16.11
N ALA A 152 0.06 -28.99 15.57
CA ALA A 152 -1.29 -29.15 16.06
C ALA A 152 -2.35 -28.97 14.96
N THR A 153 -3.22 -29.96 14.82
CA THR A 153 -4.65 -29.80 14.50
C THR A 153 -5.38 -29.19 15.72
N GLY A 154 -4.90 -28.05 16.22
CA GLY A 154 -5.24 -27.54 17.55
C GLY A 154 -6.49 -26.68 17.57
N GLN A 155 -7.48 -27.09 18.36
CA GLN A 155 -8.51 -26.20 18.89
C GLN A 155 -7.85 -25.00 19.62
N PHE A 156 -8.50 -23.85 19.69
CA PHE A 156 -7.97 -22.71 20.46
C PHE A 156 -7.84 -23.07 21.95
N LEU A 157 -6.75 -22.64 22.57
CA LEU A 157 -6.61 -22.67 24.03
C LEU A 157 -7.40 -21.49 24.64
N ILE A 158 -8.68 -21.72 24.93
CA ILE A 158 -9.60 -20.69 25.42
C ILE A 158 -9.40 -20.46 26.93
N SER A 159 -9.05 -19.22 27.28
CA SER A 159 -8.84 -18.73 28.64
C SER A 159 -10.18 -18.28 29.23
N SER A 160 -10.40 -18.59 30.51
CA SER A 160 -11.56 -18.09 31.28
C SER A 160 -11.42 -16.62 31.70
N LEU A 161 -10.21 -16.07 31.61
CA LEU A 161 -9.89 -14.69 32.03
C LEU A 161 -10.24 -13.64 30.97
N VAL A 162 -10.31 -14.05 29.70
CA VAL A 162 -10.66 -13.16 28.59
C VAL A 162 -12.07 -13.51 28.12
N ARG A 163 -13.05 -12.77 28.64
CA ARG A 163 -14.48 -12.98 28.29
C ARG A 163 -14.96 -12.04 27.19
N ARG A 164 -14.34 -10.87 27.05
CA ARG A 164 -14.65 -9.88 26.03
C ARG A 164 -13.37 -9.22 25.55
N ILE A 165 -13.32 -8.89 24.26
CA ILE A 165 -12.27 -8.08 23.65
C ILE A 165 -12.93 -6.92 22.90
N GLU A 166 -12.62 -5.69 23.29
CA GLU A 166 -13.09 -4.50 22.60
C GLU A 166 -12.00 -3.94 21.68
N PHE A 167 -12.25 -4.03 20.37
CA PHE A 167 -11.37 -3.51 19.34
C PHE A 167 -11.68 -2.03 19.07
N LEU A 168 -10.64 -1.26 18.79
CA LEU A 168 -10.70 0.16 18.47
C LEU A 168 -10.17 0.42 17.06
N THR A 169 -10.97 1.12 16.27
CA THR A 169 -10.59 1.63 14.95
C THR A 169 -11.27 2.97 14.65
N ALA A 170 -11.17 3.45 13.41
CA ALA A 170 -11.70 4.73 12.97
C ALA A 170 -12.10 4.74 11.49
N ASP A 171 -12.89 5.76 11.14
CA ASP A 171 -13.15 6.14 9.75
C ASP A 171 -11.91 6.80 9.11
N GLY A 172 -12.04 7.12 7.82
CA GLY A 172 -11.03 7.88 7.09
C GLY A 172 -9.93 7.04 6.45
N TYR A 173 -10.07 5.70 6.44
CA TYR A 173 -9.12 4.82 5.76
C TYR A 173 -9.79 3.79 4.82
N PRO A 174 -10.69 4.21 3.90
CA PRO A 174 -11.30 3.30 2.93
C PRO A 174 -10.28 2.81 1.88
N PRO A 175 -10.38 1.56 1.38
CA PRO A 175 -11.41 0.56 1.68
C PRO A 175 -11.11 -0.32 2.92
N TYR A 176 -10.09 0.02 3.70
CA TYR A 176 -9.60 -0.80 4.80
C TYR A 176 -10.49 -0.72 6.04
N THR A 177 -10.83 0.49 6.50
CA THR A 177 -11.73 0.73 7.64
C THR A 177 -12.68 1.90 7.41
N GLY A 178 -13.91 1.75 7.91
CA GLY A 178 -14.92 2.81 7.94
C GLY A 178 -16.32 2.28 8.21
N ARG A 179 -17.09 2.97 9.06
CA ARG A 179 -18.46 2.57 9.47
C ARG A 179 -19.43 2.44 8.32
N SER A 180 -19.26 3.26 7.28
CA SER A 180 -20.09 3.25 6.08
C SER A 180 -19.71 2.16 5.07
N LEU A 181 -18.57 1.49 5.27
CA LEU A 181 -18.12 0.43 4.38
C LEU A 181 -18.83 -0.88 4.73
N GLU A 182 -19.00 -1.73 3.72
CA GLU A 182 -19.48 -3.09 3.95
C GLU A 182 -18.65 -3.79 5.02
N LYS A 183 -19.33 -4.33 6.03
CA LYS A 183 -18.70 -5.01 7.18
C LYS A 183 -17.63 -4.16 7.89
N GLY A 184 -17.71 -2.83 7.79
CA GLY A 184 -16.74 -1.91 8.39
C GLY A 184 -15.43 -1.77 7.59
N GLY A 185 -15.34 -2.34 6.39
CA GLY A 185 -14.14 -2.36 5.55
C GLY A 185 -13.38 -3.67 5.60
N MET A 186 -12.41 -3.82 4.69
CA MET A 186 -11.69 -5.08 4.47
C MET A 186 -10.98 -5.59 5.74
N LEU A 187 -10.29 -4.71 6.47
CA LEU A 187 -9.52 -5.12 7.67
C LEU A 187 -10.44 -5.40 8.85
N THR A 188 -11.54 -4.67 8.97
CA THR A 188 -12.58 -4.91 9.97
C THR A 188 -13.22 -6.28 9.77
N GLU A 189 -13.54 -6.65 8.52
CA GLU A 189 -14.09 -7.97 8.24
C GLU A 189 -13.07 -9.09 8.48
N LEU A 190 -11.81 -8.90 8.09
CA LEU A 190 -10.75 -9.89 8.36
C LEU A 190 -10.61 -10.17 9.86
N LEU A 191 -10.63 -9.13 10.70
CA LEU A 191 -10.56 -9.30 12.15
C LEU A 191 -11.86 -9.88 12.72
N SER A 192 -13.02 -9.44 12.25
CA SER A 192 -14.31 -9.97 12.70
C SER A 192 -14.43 -11.46 12.38
N ALA A 193 -14.10 -11.87 11.14
CA ALA A 193 -14.08 -13.27 10.73
C ALA A 193 -13.07 -14.10 11.55
N SER A 194 -11.94 -13.51 11.93
CA SER A 194 -10.96 -14.14 12.82
C SER A 194 -11.55 -14.38 14.20
N MET A 195 -12.18 -13.37 14.78
CA MET A 195 -12.77 -13.46 16.11
C MET A 195 -14.02 -14.34 16.16
N ASP A 196 -14.78 -14.43 15.07
CA ASP A 196 -15.92 -15.35 14.94
C ASP A 196 -15.47 -16.82 15.03
N LEU A 197 -14.29 -17.17 14.49
CA LEU A 197 -13.69 -18.50 14.69
C LEU A 197 -13.39 -18.76 16.16
N VAL A 198 -12.80 -17.79 16.85
CA VAL A 198 -12.47 -17.89 18.29
C VAL A 198 -13.75 -18.04 19.11
N LYS A 199 -14.77 -17.21 18.83
CA LYS A 199 -16.09 -17.23 19.50
C LYS A 199 -16.79 -18.57 19.33
N LYS A 200 -16.77 -19.13 18.12
CA LYS A 200 -17.35 -20.45 17.81
C LYS A 200 -16.68 -21.56 18.63
N GLU A 201 -15.35 -21.60 18.67
CA GLU A 201 -14.61 -22.61 19.45
C GLU A 201 -14.69 -22.36 20.96
N ALA A 202 -14.83 -21.11 21.39
CA ALA A 202 -15.08 -20.74 22.78
C ALA A 202 -16.47 -21.15 23.28
N ARG A 203 -17.39 -21.54 22.39
CA ARG A 203 -18.79 -21.89 22.71
C ARG A 203 -19.49 -20.77 23.49
N GLY A 204 -19.29 -19.53 23.07
CA GLY A 204 -19.90 -18.34 23.68
C GLY A 204 -19.23 -17.82 24.96
N ARG A 205 -18.15 -18.45 25.44
CA ARG A 205 -17.39 -17.95 26.60
C ARG A 205 -16.56 -16.69 26.33
N LEU A 206 -16.37 -16.36 25.06
CA LEU A 206 -15.67 -15.17 24.60
C LEU A 206 -16.57 -14.43 23.60
N ASP A 207 -16.67 -13.12 23.78
CA ASP A 207 -17.30 -12.21 22.83
C ASP A 207 -16.34 -11.09 22.41
N TYR A 208 -16.69 -10.31 21.40
CA TYR A 208 -15.91 -9.16 20.98
C TYR A 208 -16.78 -8.04 20.42
N GLY A 209 -16.24 -6.82 20.45
CA GLY A 209 -16.86 -5.63 19.87
C GLY A 209 -15.86 -4.84 19.03
N VAL A 210 -16.37 -4.04 18.09
CA VAL A 210 -15.58 -3.08 17.32
C VAL A 210 -16.15 -1.69 17.54
N SER A 211 -15.34 -0.84 18.14
CA SER A 211 -15.65 0.54 18.48
C SER A 211 -14.88 1.52 17.60
N TRP A 212 -15.45 2.72 17.42
CA TRP A 212 -15.01 3.70 16.44
C TRP A 212 -14.72 5.05 17.09
N VAL A 213 -13.48 5.53 17.03
CA VAL A 213 -13.09 6.84 17.52
C VAL A 213 -12.27 7.56 16.47
N ASN A 214 -12.81 8.59 15.82
CA ASN A 214 -12.18 9.25 14.66
C ASN A 214 -10.94 10.12 14.99
N ASP A 215 -10.46 10.07 16.22
CA ASP A 215 -9.15 10.60 16.61
C ASP A 215 -8.12 9.45 16.65
N TRP A 216 -7.42 9.25 15.53
CA TRP A 216 -6.38 8.23 15.40
C TRP A 216 -5.24 8.42 16.41
N ALA A 217 -4.90 9.66 16.79
CA ALA A 217 -3.84 9.90 17.76
C ALA A 217 -4.24 9.43 19.16
N ALA A 218 -5.52 9.62 19.52
CA ALA A 218 -6.07 9.18 20.80
C ALA A 218 -6.09 7.66 20.98
N HIS A 219 -6.13 6.88 19.89
CA HIS A 219 -6.15 5.41 19.96
C HIS A 219 -4.98 4.88 20.78
N LEU A 220 -3.75 5.22 20.38
CA LEU A 220 -2.56 4.77 21.08
C LEU A 220 -2.49 5.40 22.47
N ASN A 221 -2.73 6.70 22.59
CA ASN A 221 -2.70 7.40 23.86
C ASN A 221 -3.78 8.49 23.90
N PRO A 222 -4.77 8.44 24.80
CA PRO A 222 -4.80 7.63 26.03
C PRO A 222 -5.52 6.28 25.91
N LEU A 223 -6.27 6.02 24.84
CA LEU A 223 -7.36 5.03 24.88
C LEU A 223 -6.90 3.59 25.12
N LEU A 224 -5.86 3.13 24.43
CA LEU A 224 -5.31 1.78 24.66
C LEU A 224 -4.41 1.70 25.90
N LEU A 225 -3.72 2.79 26.27
CA LEU A 225 -2.89 2.81 27.49
C LEU A 225 -3.71 2.80 28.78
N THR A 226 -4.84 3.50 28.77
CA THR A 226 -5.80 3.52 29.87
C THR A 226 -6.73 2.31 29.86
N ARG A 227 -6.66 1.46 28.82
CA ARG A 227 -7.51 0.28 28.61
C ARG A 227 -9.00 0.64 28.51
N ALA A 228 -9.31 1.82 27.96
CA ALA A 228 -10.67 2.12 27.52
C ALA A 228 -11.11 1.19 26.38
N PHE A 229 -10.13 0.72 25.61
CA PHE A 229 -10.25 -0.36 24.63
C PHE A 229 -9.06 -1.31 24.79
N ASP A 230 -9.22 -2.56 24.35
CA ASP A 230 -8.23 -3.60 24.56
C ASP A 230 -7.22 -3.67 23.41
N VAL A 231 -7.71 -3.54 22.17
CA VAL A 231 -6.94 -3.80 20.95
C VAL A 231 -7.15 -2.67 19.94
N GLY A 232 -6.08 -2.15 19.33
CA GLY A 232 -6.18 -1.14 18.26
C GLY A 232 -5.81 -1.70 16.89
N PHE A 233 -6.48 -1.23 15.83
CA PHE A 233 -6.11 -1.57 14.45
C PHE A 233 -6.61 -0.53 13.41
N PRO A 234 -6.00 -0.47 12.21
CA PRO A 234 -4.75 -1.11 11.82
C PRO A 234 -3.53 -0.20 12.09
N TRP A 235 -2.46 -0.74 12.66
CA TRP A 235 -1.25 0.03 12.96
C TRP A 235 -0.01 -0.56 12.28
N ASP A 236 0.86 0.32 11.79
CA ASP A 236 2.19 -0.07 11.29
C ASP A 236 3.11 -0.46 12.45
N LYS A 237 3.89 -1.52 12.26
CA LYS A 237 4.91 -1.95 13.21
C LYS A 237 6.28 -1.41 12.79
N PRO A 238 6.89 -0.49 13.56
CA PRO A 238 8.25 -0.07 13.29
C PRO A 238 9.27 -1.19 13.50
N ASP A 239 10.44 -1.07 12.89
CA ASP A 239 11.58 -1.94 13.18
C ASP A 239 12.09 -1.70 14.61
N CYS A 240 11.46 -2.39 15.56
CA CYS A 240 11.79 -2.28 16.96
C CYS A 240 13.16 -2.87 17.34
N SER A 241 13.92 -3.47 16.41
CA SER A 241 15.30 -3.88 16.65
C SER A 241 16.28 -2.70 16.59
N ARG A 242 15.97 -1.67 15.79
CA ARG A 242 16.81 -0.47 15.59
C ARG A 242 16.24 0.78 16.28
N ARG A 243 15.93 0.67 17.57
CA ARG A 243 15.18 1.69 18.32
C ARG A 243 15.86 3.07 18.38
N GLY A 244 17.19 3.10 18.34
CA GLY A 244 17.99 4.33 18.37
C GLY A 244 17.76 5.20 17.13
N GLU A 245 17.42 4.59 16.00
CA GLU A 245 17.21 5.27 14.71
C GLU A 245 15.75 5.67 14.49
N LEU A 246 14.82 5.17 15.32
CA LEU A 246 13.40 5.45 15.18
C LEU A 246 13.03 6.87 15.64
N SER A 247 12.09 7.48 14.90
CA SER A 247 11.40 8.71 15.33
C SER A 247 10.68 8.52 16.66
N ARG A 248 10.36 9.63 17.35
CA ARG A 248 9.72 9.61 18.68
C ARG A 248 8.42 8.79 18.68
N GLY A 249 7.58 8.94 17.67
CA GLY A 249 6.31 8.21 17.55
C GLY A 249 6.51 6.71 17.31
N ALA A 250 7.45 6.33 16.43
CA ALA A 250 7.78 4.94 16.16
C ALA A 250 8.39 4.25 17.40
N ARG A 251 9.31 4.93 18.08
CA ARG A 251 9.90 4.45 19.34
C ARG A 251 8.84 4.25 20.42
N PHE A 252 7.93 5.20 20.58
CA PHE A 252 6.81 5.09 21.51
C PHE A 252 5.96 3.85 21.23
N ARG A 253 5.62 3.58 19.96
CA ARG A 253 4.89 2.36 19.57
C ARG A 253 5.63 1.08 19.99
N CYS A 254 6.93 0.99 19.72
CA CYS A 254 7.77 -0.15 20.12
C CYS A 254 7.89 -0.30 21.65
N GLU A 255 7.93 0.80 22.40
CA GLU A 255 8.00 0.80 23.87
C GLU A 255 6.71 0.29 24.49
N ARG A 256 5.58 0.81 24.03
CA ARG A 256 4.31 0.70 24.76
C ARG A 256 3.39 -0.40 24.27
N PHE A 257 3.61 -0.96 23.08
CA PHE A 257 2.68 -1.94 22.49
C PHE A 257 3.34 -3.25 22.10
N PHE A 258 2.59 -4.33 22.25
CA PHE A 258 2.81 -5.58 21.54
C PHE A 258 2.06 -5.55 20.21
N PHE A 259 2.56 -6.28 19.22
CA PHE A 259 2.01 -6.35 17.87
C PHE A 259 1.67 -7.80 17.54
N SER A 260 0.61 -7.99 16.75
CA SER A 260 0.33 -9.29 16.11
C SER A 260 1.33 -9.62 15.02
N ASP A 261 1.17 -10.80 14.43
CA ASP A 261 1.65 -11.04 13.07
C ASP A 261 0.90 -10.12 12.09
N PRO A 262 1.44 -9.83 10.89
CA PRO A 262 0.76 -8.97 9.92
C PRO A 262 -0.63 -9.49 9.57
N ILE A 263 -1.65 -8.66 9.74
CA ILE A 263 -3.02 -8.98 9.34
C ILE A 263 -3.28 -8.62 7.88
N PHE A 264 -2.54 -7.66 7.34
CA PHE A 264 -2.59 -7.23 5.94
C PHE A 264 -1.32 -6.43 5.61
N GLU A 265 -1.02 -6.23 4.33
CA GLU A 265 0.12 -5.40 3.89
C GLU A 265 -0.37 -4.31 2.96
N VAL A 266 -0.07 -3.05 3.25
CA VAL A 266 -0.49 -1.93 2.40
C VAL A 266 0.64 -1.51 1.50
N VAL A 267 0.31 -1.33 0.22
CA VAL A 267 1.23 -0.74 -0.76
C VAL A 267 1.09 0.77 -0.68
N THR A 268 2.16 1.46 -0.28
CA THR A 268 2.26 2.92 -0.35
C THR A 268 2.97 3.30 -1.63
N VAL A 269 2.34 4.16 -2.44
CA VAL A 269 2.94 4.72 -3.66
C VAL A 269 3.09 6.23 -3.53
N LEU A 270 3.98 6.80 -4.34
CA LEU A 270 4.09 8.24 -4.52
C LEU A 270 3.35 8.63 -5.80
N TYR A 271 2.27 9.40 -5.67
CA TYR A 271 1.58 10.00 -6.79
C TYR A 271 2.18 11.35 -7.13
N VAL A 272 2.38 11.63 -8.41
CA VAL A 272 2.90 12.89 -8.91
C VAL A 272 2.09 13.32 -10.13
N ARG A 273 2.16 14.58 -10.53
CA ARG A 273 1.56 15.01 -11.80
C ARG A 273 2.26 14.31 -12.99
N GLN A 274 1.56 14.17 -14.11
CA GLN A 274 2.12 13.56 -15.32
C GLN A 274 3.43 14.25 -15.76
N ASP A 275 3.46 15.57 -15.69
CA ASP A 275 4.60 16.45 -16.05
C ASP A 275 5.68 16.55 -14.96
N SER A 276 5.55 15.85 -13.84
CA SER A 276 6.47 15.97 -12.71
C SER A 276 7.89 15.51 -13.06
N ARG A 277 8.89 16.26 -12.57
CA ARG A 277 10.32 15.90 -12.62
C ARG A 277 10.64 14.60 -11.88
N ILE A 278 9.81 14.21 -10.91
CA ILE A 278 10.05 13.03 -10.07
C ILE A 278 9.72 11.77 -10.88
N LYS A 279 10.74 11.13 -11.42
CA LYS A 279 10.60 9.90 -12.21
C LYS A 279 10.83 8.65 -11.36
N THR A 280 11.71 8.76 -10.38
CA THR A 280 12.11 7.68 -9.48
C THR A 280 12.05 8.12 -8.02
N LEU A 281 12.21 7.17 -7.09
CA LEU A 281 12.32 7.46 -5.66
C LEU A 281 13.78 7.72 -5.21
N THR A 282 14.67 8.03 -6.14
CA THR A 282 16.07 8.35 -5.83
C THR A 282 16.17 9.71 -5.16
N THR A 283 17.20 9.89 -4.32
CA THR A 283 17.37 11.13 -3.55
C THR A 283 17.44 12.38 -4.43
N GLY A 284 18.09 12.31 -5.60
CA GLY A 284 18.21 13.46 -6.51
C GLY A 284 16.88 13.95 -7.07
N ASP A 285 15.97 13.03 -7.42
CA ASP A 285 14.64 13.39 -7.94
C ASP A 285 13.75 14.00 -6.84
N ILE A 286 13.94 13.57 -5.58
CA ILE A 286 13.06 13.90 -4.46
C ILE A 286 13.52 15.14 -3.68
N ASP A 287 14.81 15.50 -3.74
CA ASP A 287 15.35 16.59 -2.91
C ASP A 287 14.61 17.92 -3.14
N GLY A 288 14.21 18.56 -2.05
CA GLY A 288 13.42 19.78 -2.02
C GLY A 288 11.93 19.63 -2.40
N ALA A 289 11.44 18.43 -2.70
CA ALA A 289 10.05 18.24 -3.13
C ALA A 289 9.05 18.44 -1.98
N ALA A 290 7.91 19.06 -2.30
CA ALA A 290 6.77 19.17 -1.41
C ALA A 290 5.91 17.89 -1.48
N ILE A 291 6.00 17.03 -0.47
CA ILE A 291 5.27 15.77 -0.40
C ILE A 291 4.10 15.91 0.57
N CYS A 292 2.90 15.60 0.11
CA CYS A 292 1.68 15.66 0.91
C CYS A 292 1.32 14.29 1.50
N ARG A 293 1.00 14.28 2.80
CA ARG A 293 0.33 13.17 3.48
C ARG A 293 -0.54 13.72 4.61
N PRO A 294 -1.82 13.32 4.74
CA PRO A 294 -2.71 13.93 5.73
C PRO A 294 -2.28 13.73 7.18
N ILE A 295 -2.75 14.60 8.05
CA ILE A 295 -2.59 14.47 9.50
C ILE A 295 -3.16 13.11 9.98
N GLY A 296 -2.51 12.50 10.98
CA GLY A 296 -2.94 11.21 11.53
C GLY A 296 -2.37 9.98 10.81
N TYR A 297 -1.90 10.11 9.56
CA TYR A 297 -1.19 9.03 8.88
C TYR A 297 0.25 8.91 9.39
N SER A 298 0.73 7.67 9.50
CA SER A 298 2.15 7.40 9.80
C SER A 298 3.02 7.99 8.70
N VAL A 299 4.17 8.52 9.06
CA VAL A 299 5.22 9.01 8.13
C VAL A 299 6.49 8.19 8.25
N TYR A 300 6.39 7.05 8.92
CA TYR A 300 7.52 6.20 9.28
C TYR A 300 8.26 5.67 8.06
N ASP A 301 7.53 5.31 7.00
CA ASP A 301 8.01 4.82 5.70
C ASP A 301 8.88 5.80 4.91
N PHE A 302 8.89 7.09 5.27
CA PHE A 302 9.79 8.08 4.64
C PHE A 302 11.25 7.96 5.11
N ASP A 303 11.48 7.33 6.26
CA ASP A 303 12.81 7.17 6.86
C ASP A 303 13.20 5.69 7.06
N GLN A 304 12.83 4.81 6.12
CA GLN A 304 13.15 3.37 6.16
C GLN A 304 14.06 2.91 5.02
N ASN A 305 14.74 1.77 5.22
CA ASN A 305 15.50 1.07 4.18
C ASN A 305 16.58 1.95 3.50
N GLY A 306 17.25 2.78 4.29
CA GLY A 306 18.27 3.73 3.79
C GLY A 306 17.69 5.03 3.22
N ARG A 307 16.36 5.15 3.12
CA ARG A 307 15.65 6.41 2.88
C ARG A 307 15.63 7.21 4.18
N ASN A 308 15.90 8.52 4.11
CA ASN A 308 15.91 9.44 5.25
C ASN A 308 15.25 10.78 4.84
N TRP A 309 14.09 10.72 4.19
CA TRP A 309 13.52 11.92 3.56
C TRP A 309 13.18 13.02 4.56
N LEU A 310 12.64 12.67 5.73
CA LEU A 310 12.35 13.65 6.78
C LEU A 310 13.57 13.88 7.66
N LYS A 311 14.29 12.80 8.02
CA LYS A 311 15.44 12.87 8.92
C LYS A 311 16.54 13.79 8.38
N ASP A 312 16.80 13.74 7.07
CA ASP A 312 17.84 14.53 6.41
C ASP A 312 17.27 15.80 5.72
N ASN A 313 16.04 16.19 6.04
CA ASN A 313 15.33 17.36 5.47
C ASN A 313 15.29 17.39 3.93
N LYS A 314 15.12 16.24 3.28
CA LYS A 314 15.09 16.11 1.82
C LYS A 314 13.74 16.49 1.22
N ILE A 315 12.68 16.52 2.00
CA ILE A 315 11.33 16.88 1.55
C ILE A 315 10.68 17.90 2.48
N ILE A 316 9.75 18.68 1.93
CA ILE A 316 8.81 19.51 2.69
C ILE A 316 7.53 18.71 2.86
N LEU A 317 7.15 18.41 4.11
CA LEU A 317 5.96 17.62 4.39
C LEU A 317 4.72 18.50 4.60
N ILE A 318 3.75 18.39 3.69
CA ILE A 318 2.45 19.09 3.78
C ILE A 318 1.41 18.15 4.40
N ARG A 319 0.69 18.61 5.44
CA ARG A 319 -0.23 17.79 6.25
C ARG A 319 -1.63 18.37 6.41
N PRO A 320 -2.47 18.34 5.36
CA PRO A 320 -3.88 18.73 5.48
C PRO A 320 -4.67 17.70 6.28
N ASN A 321 -5.96 17.97 6.52
CA ASN A 321 -6.82 17.07 7.29
C ASN A 321 -7.35 15.88 6.49
N THR A 322 -7.37 15.97 5.15
CA THR A 322 -7.98 14.95 4.30
C THR A 322 -7.10 14.53 3.14
N VAL A 323 -7.30 13.32 2.64
CA VAL A 323 -6.62 12.80 1.45
C VAL A 323 -6.99 13.60 0.20
N GLU A 324 -8.27 13.97 0.09
CA GLU A 324 -8.79 14.75 -1.03
C GLU A 324 -8.08 16.11 -1.16
N GLU A 325 -7.82 16.77 -0.03
CA GLU A 325 -7.06 18.03 0.00
C GLU A 325 -5.62 17.83 -0.49
N CYS A 326 -4.95 16.73 -0.12
CA CYS A 326 -3.63 16.41 -0.68
C CYS A 326 -3.65 16.30 -2.22
N PHE A 327 -4.67 15.65 -2.78
CA PHE A 327 -4.78 15.51 -4.24
C PHE A 327 -5.18 16.83 -4.93
N ARG A 328 -5.96 17.70 -4.29
CA ARG A 328 -6.20 19.07 -4.79
C ARG A 328 -4.90 19.89 -4.83
N LEU A 329 -4.09 19.79 -3.78
CA LEU A 329 -2.77 20.44 -3.71
C LEU A 329 -1.78 19.87 -4.74
N LEU A 330 -1.89 18.58 -5.07
CA LEU A 330 -1.11 17.98 -6.15
C LEU A 330 -1.54 18.53 -7.51
N ALA A 331 -2.85 18.55 -7.78
CA ALA A 331 -3.41 18.97 -9.06
C ALA A 331 -3.13 20.46 -9.36
N ASN A 332 -3.17 21.33 -8.34
CA ASN A 332 -2.85 22.75 -8.50
C ASN A 332 -1.34 23.05 -8.44
N GLY A 333 -0.52 22.05 -8.13
CA GLY A 333 0.93 22.13 -8.07
C GLY A 333 1.55 22.75 -6.82
N THR A 334 0.77 22.90 -5.76
CA THR A 334 1.30 23.26 -4.43
C THR A 334 2.10 22.11 -3.81
N ALA A 335 1.66 20.86 -4.06
CA ALA A 335 2.42 19.66 -3.71
C ALA A 335 3.02 19.05 -4.98
N ASP A 336 4.27 18.62 -4.91
CA ASP A 336 4.97 17.89 -5.98
C ASP A 336 4.58 16.42 -6.02
N GLY A 337 4.15 15.87 -4.88
CA GLY A 337 3.65 14.51 -4.79
C GLY A 337 2.76 14.22 -3.58
N VAL A 338 2.00 13.14 -3.65
CA VAL A 338 1.16 12.61 -2.57
C VAL A 338 1.59 11.19 -2.30
N ALA A 339 2.12 10.92 -1.12
CA ALA A 339 2.53 9.57 -0.75
C ALA A 339 1.46 8.92 0.13
N ILE A 340 0.75 7.91 -0.37
CA ILE A 340 -0.33 7.26 0.37
C ILE A 340 -0.57 5.82 -0.09
N ALA A 341 -1.34 5.07 0.70
CA ALA A 341 -1.84 3.75 0.36
C ALA A 341 -2.55 3.78 -1.00
N GLU A 342 -2.17 2.87 -1.90
CA GLU A 342 -2.57 2.94 -3.29
C GLU A 342 -4.08 2.90 -3.51
N LEU A 343 -4.81 2.01 -2.82
CA LEU A 343 -6.28 1.95 -2.95
C LEU A 343 -6.96 3.24 -2.44
N VAL A 344 -6.37 3.92 -1.45
CA VAL A 344 -6.88 5.22 -0.99
C VAL A 344 -6.63 6.29 -2.05
N GLY A 345 -5.43 6.30 -2.64
CA GLY A 345 -5.07 7.25 -3.69
C GLY A 345 -5.90 7.09 -4.94
N GLN A 346 -6.04 5.85 -5.45
CA GLN A 346 -6.81 5.54 -6.66
C GLN A 346 -8.27 5.97 -6.55
N SER A 347 -8.95 5.68 -5.43
CA SER A 347 -10.34 6.10 -5.23
C SER A 347 -10.49 7.61 -5.19
N THR A 348 -9.53 8.32 -4.56
CA THR A 348 -9.54 9.78 -4.48
C THR A 348 -9.26 10.44 -5.84
N ILE A 349 -8.31 9.91 -6.61
CA ILE A 349 -7.99 10.39 -7.96
C ILE A 349 -9.23 10.29 -8.87
N ARG A 350 -9.95 9.17 -8.80
CA ARG A 350 -11.16 8.94 -9.60
C ARG A 350 -12.33 9.80 -9.15
N SER A 351 -12.54 9.98 -7.84
CA SER A 351 -13.60 10.86 -7.33
C SER A 351 -13.38 12.32 -7.74
N LEU A 352 -12.12 12.76 -7.74
CA LEU A 352 -11.72 14.10 -8.19
C LEU A 352 -11.61 14.24 -9.71
N ARG A 353 -11.70 13.14 -10.48
CA ARG A 353 -11.56 13.10 -11.93
C ARG A 353 -10.23 13.70 -12.44
N ILE A 354 -9.15 13.42 -11.72
CA ILE A 354 -7.78 13.85 -12.05
C ILE A 354 -6.91 12.69 -12.53
N ASP A 355 -7.51 11.57 -12.94
CA ASP A 355 -6.85 10.36 -13.42
C ASP A 355 -5.90 10.62 -14.60
N LYS A 356 -6.26 11.55 -15.50
CA LYS A 356 -5.41 11.94 -16.62
C LYS A 356 -4.25 12.87 -16.24
N GLN A 357 -4.29 13.47 -15.05
CA GLN A 357 -3.30 14.46 -14.59
C GLN A 357 -2.25 13.87 -13.65
N VAL A 358 -2.52 12.69 -13.08
CA VAL A 358 -1.69 12.09 -12.02
C VAL A 358 -1.19 10.71 -12.46
N ARG A 359 0.05 10.39 -12.07
CA ARG A 359 0.65 9.05 -12.21
C ARG A 359 1.29 8.60 -10.91
N SER A 360 1.38 7.30 -10.68
CA SER A 360 2.17 6.71 -9.60
C SER A 360 3.64 6.53 -10.04
N VAL A 361 4.57 6.82 -9.14
CA VAL A 361 6.01 6.52 -9.29
C VAL A 361 6.27 5.07 -8.88
N GLN A 362 7.12 4.38 -9.64
CA GLN A 362 7.55 3.01 -9.39
C GLN A 362 9.05 2.96 -9.05
N PRO A 363 9.51 2.04 -8.18
CA PRO A 363 8.74 1.10 -7.36
C PRO A 363 7.90 1.83 -6.28
N PRO A 364 6.99 1.16 -5.55
CA PRO A 364 6.29 1.75 -4.42
C PRO A 364 7.25 2.30 -3.36
N VAL A 365 6.79 3.28 -2.58
CA VAL A 365 7.55 3.89 -1.48
C VAL A 365 7.86 2.87 -0.41
N ALA A 366 6.85 2.06 -0.06
CA ALA A 366 6.95 1.01 0.94
C ALA A 366 5.84 -0.05 0.77
N LEU A 367 6.15 -1.26 1.23
CA LEU A 367 5.19 -2.31 1.54
C LEU A 367 5.09 -2.36 3.06
N THR A 368 3.97 -1.92 3.61
CA THR A 368 3.82 -1.69 5.05
C THR A 368 2.91 -2.77 5.65
N PRO A 369 3.44 -3.70 6.44
CA PRO A 369 2.61 -4.64 7.17
C PRO A 369 1.82 -3.89 8.24
N LEU A 370 0.51 -4.16 8.26
CA LEU A 370 -0.43 -3.67 9.24
C LEU A 370 -0.72 -4.76 10.27
N HIS A 371 -0.85 -4.33 11.51
CA HIS A 371 -0.98 -5.20 12.67
C HIS A 371 -2.14 -4.73 13.55
N VAL A 372 -2.58 -5.63 14.43
CA VAL A 372 -3.25 -5.19 15.65
C VAL A 372 -2.20 -4.85 16.71
N VAL A 373 -2.54 -3.91 17.60
CA VAL A 373 -1.70 -3.52 18.72
C VAL A 373 -2.43 -3.68 20.03
N VAL A 374 -1.69 -4.09 21.06
CA VAL A 374 -2.22 -4.21 22.43
C VAL A 374 -1.22 -3.57 23.38
N SER A 375 -1.69 -2.78 24.35
CA SER A 375 -0.81 -2.17 25.34
C SER A 375 -0.01 -3.25 26.08
N LYS A 376 1.30 -3.03 26.27
CA LYS A 376 2.14 -3.94 27.07
C LYS A 376 1.74 -3.99 28.54
N THR A 377 1.03 -2.96 29.03
CA THR A 377 0.47 -2.94 30.39
C THR A 377 -0.84 -3.71 30.51
N HIS A 378 -1.41 -4.19 29.40
CA HIS A 378 -2.65 -4.96 29.43
C HIS A 378 -2.40 -6.39 29.95
N PRO A 379 -3.07 -6.83 31.03
CA PRO A 379 -2.76 -8.12 31.70
C PRO A 379 -2.98 -9.34 30.80
N HIS A 380 -3.88 -9.22 29.82
CA HIS A 380 -4.22 -10.29 28.88
C HIS A 380 -3.67 -10.08 27.46
N ALA A 381 -2.69 -9.19 27.28
CA ALA A 381 -2.18 -8.83 25.96
C ALA A 381 -1.74 -10.05 25.12
N ARG A 382 -0.94 -10.93 25.71
CA ARG A 382 -0.42 -12.12 25.04
C ARG A 382 -1.53 -13.09 24.63
N THR A 383 -2.57 -13.24 25.47
CA THR A 383 -3.72 -14.10 25.17
C THR A 383 -4.52 -13.57 23.99
N MET A 384 -4.78 -12.26 23.94
CA MET A 384 -5.49 -11.65 22.82
C MET A 384 -4.70 -11.77 21.51
N LEU A 385 -3.38 -11.53 21.55
CA LEU A 385 -2.51 -11.71 20.39
C LEU A 385 -2.45 -13.17 19.93
N TYR A 386 -2.43 -14.12 20.86
CA TYR A 386 -2.53 -15.54 20.52
C TYR A 386 -3.82 -15.86 19.76
N TYR A 387 -4.97 -15.36 20.21
CA TYR A 387 -6.25 -15.56 19.52
C TYR A 387 -6.23 -14.99 18.11
N ILE A 388 -5.77 -13.75 17.96
CA ILE A 388 -5.77 -13.05 16.69
C ILE A 388 -4.80 -13.72 15.71
N ASN A 389 -3.55 -13.97 16.10
CA ASN A 389 -2.56 -14.62 15.23
C ASN A 389 -3.01 -16.02 14.81
N THR A 390 -3.48 -16.82 15.76
CA THR A 390 -3.95 -18.19 15.48
C THR A 390 -5.16 -18.18 14.55
N ALA A 391 -6.11 -17.26 14.75
CA ALA A 391 -7.31 -17.17 13.92
C ALA A 391 -6.99 -16.68 12.50
N VAL A 392 -6.14 -15.66 12.35
CA VAL A 392 -5.69 -15.19 11.03
C VAL A 392 -4.95 -16.31 10.29
N ALA A 393 -4.08 -17.07 10.98
CA ALA A 393 -3.42 -18.22 10.38
C ALA A 393 -4.41 -19.30 9.91
N LYS A 394 -5.45 -19.59 10.71
CA LYS A 394 -6.55 -20.51 10.31
C LYS A 394 -7.34 -19.98 9.10
N LEU A 395 -7.61 -18.67 9.02
CA LEU A 395 -8.26 -18.07 7.85
C LEU A 395 -7.41 -18.19 6.58
N ARG A 396 -6.10 -17.97 6.69
CA ARG A 396 -5.16 -18.17 5.57
C ARG A 396 -5.15 -19.62 5.11
N LYS A 397 -4.99 -20.58 6.04
CA LYS A 397 -4.95 -22.01 5.73
C LYS A 397 -6.24 -22.53 5.07
N SER A 398 -7.40 -21.96 5.42
CA SER A 398 -8.71 -22.35 4.85
C SER A 398 -9.08 -21.60 3.56
N GLY A 399 -8.23 -20.67 3.09
CA GLY A 399 -8.51 -19.76 1.98
C GLY A 399 -9.64 -18.77 2.26
N ALA A 400 -10.13 -18.68 3.51
CA ALA A 400 -11.17 -17.72 3.88
C ALA A 400 -10.63 -16.28 3.87
N TYR A 401 -9.35 -16.11 4.22
CA TYR A 401 -8.65 -14.83 4.09
C TYR A 401 -8.71 -14.31 2.65
N ASP A 402 -8.24 -15.11 1.69
CA ASP A 402 -8.18 -14.74 0.28
C ASP A 402 -9.57 -14.39 -0.26
N ARG A 403 -10.60 -15.18 0.08
CA ARG A 403 -11.99 -14.90 -0.33
C ARG A 403 -12.53 -13.56 0.18
N ILE A 404 -12.16 -13.15 1.39
CA ILE A 404 -12.56 -11.84 1.95
C ILE A 404 -11.84 -10.73 1.18
N VAL A 405 -10.51 -10.83 1.05
CA VAL A 405 -9.69 -9.83 0.35
C VAL A 405 -10.13 -9.69 -1.10
N ASP A 406 -10.24 -10.79 -1.84
CA ASP A 406 -10.65 -10.79 -3.24
C ASP A 406 -12.02 -10.13 -3.41
N ARG A 407 -13.01 -10.48 -2.56
CA ARG A 407 -14.35 -9.88 -2.64
C ARG A 407 -14.32 -8.37 -2.42
N HIS A 408 -13.58 -7.89 -1.42
CA HIS A 408 -13.44 -6.45 -1.15
C HIS A 408 -12.75 -5.73 -2.30
N LEU A 409 -11.68 -6.30 -2.85
CA LEU A 409 -10.96 -5.72 -3.99
C LEU A 409 -11.81 -5.70 -5.25
N THR A 410 -12.53 -6.78 -5.56
CA THR A 410 -13.46 -6.83 -6.70
C THR A 410 -14.51 -5.72 -6.57
N ARG A 411 -15.18 -5.60 -5.41
CA ARG A 411 -16.19 -4.56 -5.19
C ARG A 411 -15.62 -3.15 -5.25
N TYR A 412 -14.43 -2.96 -4.68
CA TYR A 412 -13.72 -1.70 -4.75
C TYR A 412 -13.53 -1.28 -6.21
N TRP A 413 -13.00 -2.15 -7.07
CA TRP A 413 -12.75 -1.84 -8.47
C TRP A 413 -14.01 -1.74 -9.32
N GLU A 414 -15.05 -2.51 -9.03
CA GLU A 414 -16.38 -2.36 -9.66
C GLU A 414 -16.97 -0.97 -9.38
N ALA A 415 -16.89 -0.49 -8.13
CA ALA A 415 -17.36 0.85 -7.76
C ALA A 415 -16.56 1.97 -8.46
N GLN A 416 -15.33 1.71 -8.88
CA GLN A 416 -14.50 2.66 -9.64
C GLN A 416 -14.79 2.65 -11.16
N ALA A 417 -15.36 1.56 -11.69
CA ALA A 417 -15.64 1.39 -13.13
C ALA A 417 -16.99 2.01 -13.54
N THR A 418 -17.97 1.99 -12.65
CA THR A 418 -19.24 2.72 -12.78
C THR A 418 -19.29 3.79 -11.71
N PRO A 419 -18.93 5.05 -12.01
CA PRO A 419 -19.07 6.12 -11.05
C PRO A 419 -20.55 6.21 -10.65
N ASP A 420 -20.89 5.86 -9.42
CA ASP A 420 -22.24 6.08 -8.92
C ASP A 420 -22.47 7.59 -8.89
N PRO A 421 -23.39 8.14 -9.71
CA PRO A 421 -23.70 9.56 -9.72
C PRO A 421 -24.24 10.06 -8.36
N ASN A 422 -24.64 9.16 -7.46
CA ASN A 422 -25.14 9.49 -6.12
C ASN A 422 -24.08 9.51 -5.01
N LEU A 423 -22.84 9.07 -5.28
CA LEU A 423 -21.71 9.27 -4.36
C LEU A 423 -21.06 10.64 -4.55
N ALA A 424 -21.23 11.28 -5.71
CA ALA A 424 -20.73 12.62 -6.02
C ALA A 424 -21.67 13.76 -5.56
N SER A 425 -22.88 13.46 -5.08
CA SER A 425 -23.93 14.44 -4.80
C SER A 425 -24.42 14.48 -3.34
N LYS A 426 -23.75 13.80 -2.42
CA LYS A 426 -23.92 14.07 -0.98
C LYS A 426 -22.75 14.91 -0.46
N PRO A 427 -22.93 16.23 -0.30
CA PRO A 427 -22.16 16.94 0.69
C PRO A 427 -22.31 16.18 2.01
N ALA A 428 -21.21 15.96 2.71
CA ALA A 428 -21.31 15.69 4.14
C ALA A 428 -22.24 16.77 4.72
N LYS A 429 -23.38 16.38 5.31
CA LYS A 429 -24.15 17.28 6.14
C LYS A 429 -23.29 17.62 7.36
N GLY A 430 -22.39 18.59 7.18
CA GLY A 430 -21.83 19.37 8.27
C GLY A 430 -22.95 20.25 8.81
N GLY A 431 -23.19 20.14 10.12
CA GLY A 431 -24.20 20.94 10.80
C GLY A 431 -25.21 20.14 11.62
N ALA A 432 -24.77 19.14 12.38
CA ALA A 432 -25.42 18.95 13.68
C ALA A 432 -24.86 20.06 14.58
N ALA A 433 -25.73 21.01 14.94
CA ALA A 433 -25.41 22.05 15.89
C ALA A 433 -24.73 21.45 17.12
N ALA A 434 -23.65 22.09 17.57
CA ALA A 434 -22.99 21.75 18.82
C ALA A 434 -24.04 21.62 19.94
N PRO A 435 -24.02 20.55 20.74
CA PRO A 435 -24.86 20.51 21.93
C PRO A 435 -24.45 21.69 22.82
N LYS A 436 -25.43 22.54 23.13
CA LYS A 436 -25.29 23.65 24.08
C LYS A 436 -24.58 23.12 25.34
N PRO A 437 -23.57 23.83 25.87
CA PRO A 437 -22.98 23.45 27.15
C PRO A 437 -24.08 23.41 28.22
N PRO A 438 -24.08 22.42 29.12
CA PRO A 438 -25.07 22.35 30.19
C PRO A 438 -25.04 23.64 30.99
N ALA A 439 -26.23 24.19 31.24
CA ALA A 439 -26.40 25.41 32.03
C ALA A 439 -25.69 25.25 33.38
N ALA A 440 -24.86 26.24 33.72
CA ALA A 440 -24.27 26.34 35.04
C ALA A 440 -25.38 26.31 36.10
N ARG A 441 -25.18 25.51 37.15
CA ARG A 441 -26.01 25.57 38.36
C ARG A 441 -25.97 27.00 38.91
N PRO A 442 -27.09 27.56 39.39
CA PRO A 442 -27.08 28.85 40.06
C PRO A 442 -26.28 28.75 41.36
N GLU A 443 -25.31 29.65 41.49
CA GLU A 443 -24.57 29.91 42.72
C GLU A 443 -25.51 30.59 43.75
N PRO A 444 -25.48 30.21 45.04
CA PRO A 444 -26.37 30.81 46.02
C PRO A 444 -25.97 32.26 46.36
N ALA A 445 -27.00 33.05 46.65
CA ALA A 445 -26.94 34.50 46.86
C ALA A 445 -25.94 34.93 47.95
N ASN A 446 -25.21 35.99 47.61
CA ASN A 446 -24.23 36.69 48.42
C ASN A 446 -24.93 37.59 49.46
N ALA A 447 -24.59 37.43 50.74
CA ALA A 447 -25.00 38.33 51.81
C ALA A 447 -23.82 39.22 52.25
N GLY A 448 -24.00 40.54 52.15
CA GLY A 448 -23.37 41.52 53.04
C GLY A 448 -22.03 42.15 52.61
N LYS A 449 -22.11 43.34 52.01
CA LYS A 449 -21.04 44.37 51.98
C LYS A 449 -20.89 45.02 53.38
N PRO A 450 -19.71 45.54 53.77
CA PRO A 450 -19.38 46.97 53.52
C PRO A 450 -17.84 47.19 53.37
N LYS A 451 -17.22 48.34 53.05
CA LYS A 451 -17.49 49.70 52.55
C LYS A 451 -16.10 50.20 52.05
N ARG A 452 -16.09 51.24 51.21
CA ARG A 452 -14.95 51.81 50.46
C ARG A 452 -14.30 53.01 51.18
N ALA A 453 -12.98 53.18 51.05
CA ALA A 453 -12.21 54.45 51.05
C ALA A 453 -10.71 54.11 50.79
N ALA A 454 -9.82 54.87 50.15
CA ALA A 454 -9.79 55.96 49.18
C ALA A 454 -8.32 55.98 48.63
N SER A 455 -8.09 56.41 47.39
CA SER A 455 -6.75 56.58 46.72
C SER A 455 -5.96 57.79 47.32
N PRO A 456 -4.65 58.07 47.03
CA PRO A 456 -4.11 58.37 45.68
C PRO A 456 -2.61 58.06 45.34
N SER A 457 -2.36 58.04 44.02
CA SER A 457 -1.21 58.48 43.20
C SER A 457 0.21 58.73 43.77
N SER A 458 1.25 58.22 43.06
CA SER A 458 2.27 59.01 42.31
C SER A 458 3.49 58.17 41.85
N VAL A 459 3.90 58.39 40.59
CA VAL A 459 5.10 57.94 39.82
C VAL A 459 6.32 58.87 40.24
N PRO A 460 7.65 58.68 39.95
CA PRO A 460 8.27 58.06 38.76
C PRO A 460 9.67 57.37 38.81
N ASN A 461 9.92 56.57 37.76
CA ASN A 461 11.10 56.41 36.87
C ASN A 461 12.50 56.94 37.28
N ALA A 462 13.58 56.16 37.01
CA ALA A 462 14.68 56.51 36.06
C ALA A 462 15.94 55.58 36.09
N THR A 463 16.28 55.04 34.92
CA THR A 463 17.60 54.91 34.20
C THR A 463 18.86 54.20 34.75
N ALA A 464 19.39 53.33 33.85
CA ALA A 464 20.78 53.13 33.36
C ALA A 464 21.91 52.82 34.37
N GLY A 465 22.94 51.99 34.10
CA GLY A 465 23.38 51.23 32.93
C GLY A 465 24.79 50.65 33.20
N THR A 466 25.26 49.82 32.27
CA THR A 466 26.67 49.43 31.98
C THR A 466 27.45 48.50 32.94
N GLY A 467 28.13 47.50 32.36
CA GLY A 467 29.39 46.97 32.90
C GLY A 467 29.59 45.45 32.82
N THR A 468 30.07 44.94 31.69
CA THR A 468 30.78 43.64 31.58
C THR A 468 32.08 43.68 32.42
N PRO A 469 32.61 42.54 32.92
CA PRO A 469 33.71 41.90 32.18
C PRO A 469 33.73 40.35 32.24
N ALA A 470 34.39 39.74 31.26
CA ALA A 470 34.85 38.34 31.26
C ALA A 470 36.34 38.27 31.73
N PRO A 471 37.04 37.12 31.62
CA PRO A 471 36.95 35.91 32.44
C PRO A 471 38.29 35.62 33.18
N ALA A 472 38.31 34.70 34.15
CA ALA A 472 39.56 34.19 34.74
C ALA A 472 39.55 32.65 34.85
N THR A 473 40.67 32.07 34.45
CA THR A 473 41.03 30.65 34.44
C THR A 473 41.69 30.19 35.76
N LYS A 474 41.74 28.87 35.93
CA LYS A 474 42.56 28.04 36.85
C LYS A 474 42.15 27.95 38.34
N LYS A 475 41.66 26.76 38.73
CA LYS A 475 42.47 25.75 39.41
C LYS A 475 41.92 24.36 39.17
#